data_AF-A0A1V5CK39-F1
#
_entry.id   AF-A0A1V5CK39-F1
#
_cell.length_a   1.000
_cell.length_b   1.000
_cell.length_c   1.000
_cell.angle_alpha   90.00
_cell.angle_beta   90.00
_cell.angle_gamma   90.00
#
_symmetry.space_group_name_H-M   'P 1'
#
loop_
_entity.id
_entity.type
_entity.pdbx_description
1 polymer ?
#
loop_
_entity_poly.entity_id
_entity_poly.type
_entity_poly.pdbx_seq_one_letter_code
_entity_poly.pdbx_strand_id
1 'polypeptide(L)'
;MKNMKTVLLVSFVWCLVIIAISPLFAAPKQPAGQSKSSSCIPCHADFSSVLPKEHKPVKSGAITMCTACHKPDLSGKAEPKPFSARLHRPHTGTDGRVECTLCHSWTPGRQLGIKGTTAKLGAVSRTRMPLLKESFVSWSGSTNLDAIHGKANIVCLACHGKTLPDQGDTVENGRCLACHGSMEALAARSAPKDFPDRNPHKSHLGEIACTVCHHGHTPSKVYCLGCHQKFNMKIPGG
;
A
#
# COMPACT_ATOMS: atom_id res chain seq x y z
N MET A 1 45.78 -41.64 -55.49
CA MET A 1 46.21 -40.65 -56.50
C MET A 1 46.33 -39.28 -55.85
N LYS A 2 47.60 -38.88 -55.57
CA LYS A 2 48.20 -37.52 -55.65
C LYS A 2 47.55 -36.38 -54.86
N ASN A 3 48.18 -35.63 -53.95
CA ASN A 3 49.58 -35.41 -53.51
C ASN A 3 49.49 -34.92 -52.04
N MET A 4 50.23 -35.38 -51.03
CA MET A 4 51.68 -35.55 -50.81
C MET A 4 52.43 -34.26 -50.39
N LYS A 5 52.98 -34.37 -49.16
CA LYS A 5 54.20 -33.77 -48.54
C LYS A 5 54.02 -32.64 -47.51
N THR A 6 54.16 -32.87 -46.20
CA THR A 6 55.33 -33.10 -45.31
C THR A 6 56.00 -31.80 -44.80
N VAL A 7 56.42 -31.81 -43.51
CA VAL A 7 57.60 -31.13 -42.92
C VAL A 7 57.41 -29.63 -42.61
N LEU A 8 57.73 -29.04 -41.45
CA LEU A 8 58.56 -29.42 -40.30
C LEU A 8 58.39 -28.41 -39.13
N LEU A 9 58.64 -28.88 -37.90
CA LEU A 9 59.33 -28.25 -36.76
C LEU A 9 59.11 -26.75 -36.38
N VAL A 10 58.88 -26.48 -35.09
CA VAL A 10 59.91 -26.11 -34.08
C VAL A 10 59.22 -25.86 -32.73
N SER A 11 59.52 -26.68 -31.74
CA SER A 11 59.37 -26.35 -30.31
C SER A 11 60.39 -25.28 -29.93
N PHE A 12 60.02 -24.27 -29.13
CA PHE A 12 60.85 -23.87 -27.98
C PHE A 12 60.11 -22.94 -27.00
N VAL A 13 60.32 -23.27 -25.73
CA VAL A 13 59.88 -22.59 -24.52
C VAL A 13 60.63 -21.26 -24.35
N TRP A 14 59.93 -20.18 -23.99
CA TRP A 14 60.43 -19.07 -23.15
C TRP A 14 59.27 -18.09 -22.86
N CYS A 15 58.80 -18.02 -21.62
CA CYS A 15 59.21 -17.04 -20.60
C CYS A 15 58.44 -15.70 -20.65
N LEU A 16 57.78 -15.43 -19.53
CA LEU A 16 57.59 -14.13 -18.87
C LEU A 16 56.52 -13.15 -19.39
N VAL A 17 55.50 -13.01 -18.53
CA VAL A 17 54.95 -11.74 -18.01
C VAL A 17 54.48 -10.72 -19.05
N ILE A 18 53.16 -10.67 -19.26
CA ILE A 18 52.44 -9.41 -19.49
C ILE A 18 51.28 -9.33 -18.51
N ILE A 19 51.47 -8.44 -17.54
CA ILE A 19 50.47 -7.86 -16.67
C ILE A 19 49.48 -7.10 -17.56
N ALA A 20 48.21 -7.55 -17.60
CA ALA A 20 47.11 -6.73 -18.11
C ALA A 20 46.04 -6.67 -17.01
N ILE A 21 46.20 -5.63 -16.19
CA ILE A 21 45.26 -5.15 -15.19
C ILE A 21 43.91 -4.94 -15.91
N SER A 22 42.93 -5.79 -15.61
CA SER A 22 41.55 -5.51 -15.97
C SER A 22 41.09 -4.31 -15.13
N PRO A 23 40.63 -3.19 -15.72
CA PRO A 23 39.95 -2.20 -14.93
C PRO A 23 38.62 -2.83 -14.50
N LEU A 24 38.52 -3.18 -13.21
CA LEU A 24 37.24 -3.24 -12.54
C LEU A 24 36.60 -1.86 -12.73
N PHE A 25 35.74 -1.75 -13.74
CA PHE A 25 34.70 -0.73 -13.74
C PHE A 25 33.75 -1.10 -12.59
N ALA A 26 34.15 -0.70 -11.38
CA ALA A 26 33.25 -0.62 -10.26
C ALA A 26 32.16 0.36 -10.66
N ALA A 27 30.95 -0.16 -10.87
CA ALA A 27 29.76 0.68 -10.97
C ALA A 27 29.78 1.68 -9.81
N PRO A 28 29.44 2.97 -10.04
CA PRO A 28 29.38 3.94 -8.97
C PRO A 28 28.42 3.39 -7.91
N LYS A 29 28.97 3.08 -6.72
CA LYS A 29 28.17 2.75 -5.56
C LYS A 29 27.22 3.92 -5.35
N GLN A 30 25.94 3.71 -5.61
CA GLN A 30 24.92 4.64 -5.16
C GLN A 30 25.17 4.87 -3.67
N PRO A 31 25.26 6.13 -3.20
CA PRO A 31 25.40 6.36 -1.78
C PRO A 31 24.16 5.80 -1.10
N ALA A 32 24.37 4.72 -0.35
CA ALA A 32 23.41 4.22 0.63
C ALA A 32 23.29 5.31 1.71
N GLY A 33 22.41 6.27 1.44
CA GLY A 33 22.07 7.38 2.31
C GLY A 33 21.22 6.90 3.48
N GLN A 34 21.91 6.51 4.54
CA GLN A 34 21.37 6.18 5.84
C GLN A 34 20.57 7.38 6.41
N SER A 35 19.28 7.19 6.71
CA SER A 35 18.74 7.72 7.96
C SER A 35 18.62 6.58 8.94
N LYS A 36 19.64 6.43 9.79
CA LYS A 36 19.58 5.57 10.98
C LYS A 36 18.69 6.17 12.07
N SER A 37 18.10 7.35 11.86
CA SER A 37 17.27 7.98 12.87
C SER A 37 15.79 7.72 12.57
N SER A 38 15.10 7.07 13.50
CA SER A 38 13.63 6.98 13.54
C SER A 38 13.00 8.30 14.03
N SER A 39 13.59 9.44 13.62
CA SER A 39 13.23 10.78 14.06
C SER A 39 12.54 11.55 12.95
N CYS A 40 11.46 12.25 13.30
CA CYS A 40 10.68 13.09 12.40
C CYS A 40 11.26 14.51 12.25
N ILE A 41 12.17 14.93 13.15
CA ILE A 41 12.75 16.29 13.20
C ILE A 41 13.41 16.72 11.87
N PRO A 42 14.12 15.86 11.11
CA PRO A 42 14.74 16.26 9.85
C PRO A 42 13.76 16.79 8.80
N CYS A 43 12.48 16.44 8.87
CA CYS A 43 11.43 16.93 7.97
C CYS A 43 10.44 17.86 8.66
N HIS A 44 10.27 17.74 9.98
CA HIS A 44 9.37 18.54 10.81
C HIS A 44 10.13 19.16 11.98
N ALA A 45 10.75 20.31 11.75
CA ALA A 45 11.46 21.04 12.80
C ALA A 45 10.50 21.55 13.90
N ASP A 46 9.25 21.83 13.54
CA ASP A 46 8.18 22.23 14.45
C ASP A 46 6.93 21.37 14.21
N PHE A 47 6.56 20.60 15.24
CA PHE A 47 5.36 19.76 15.21
C PHE A 47 4.06 20.53 15.37
N SER A 48 4.08 21.77 15.87
CA SER A 48 2.88 22.58 16.04
C SER A 48 2.18 22.88 14.70
N SER A 49 2.96 22.90 13.61
CA SER A 49 2.48 23.10 12.23
C SER A 49 1.78 21.88 11.61
N VAL A 50 2.01 20.67 12.14
CA VAL A 50 1.50 19.40 11.58
C VAL A 50 0.57 18.63 12.52
N LEU A 51 0.53 19.02 13.79
CA LEU A 51 -0.39 18.47 14.78
C LEU A 51 -1.66 19.34 14.86
N PRO A 52 -2.81 18.77 15.27
CA PRO A 52 -4.01 19.56 15.56
C PRO A 52 -3.72 20.64 16.60
N LYS A 53 -4.42 21.77 16.52
CA LYS A 53 -4.22 22.92 17.42
C LYS A 53 -4.39 22.55 18.90
N GLU A 54 -5.28 21.60 19.18
CA GLU A 54 -5.61 21.13 20.53
C GLU A 54 -4.66 20.02 21.02
N HIS A 55 -3.69 19.58 20.20
CA HIS A 55 -2.76 18.53 20.57
C HIS A 55 -1.77 19.03 21.62
N LYS A 56 -1.54 18.23 22.68
CA LYS A 56 -0.58 18.57 23.73
C LYS A 56 0.85 18.63 23.17
N PRO A 57 1.73 19.51 23.69
CA PRO A 57 3.11 19.58 23.23
C PRO A 57 3.84 18.24 23.34
N VAL A 58 4.58 17.87 22.29
CA VAL A 58 5.45 16.68 22.26
C VAL A 58 6.91 17.13 22.21
N LYS A 59 7.76 16.48 23.01
CA LYS A 59 9.13 16.95 23.27
C LYS A 59 10.22 16.34 22.37
N SER A 60 9.87 15.39 21.50
CA SER A 60 10.82 14.71 20.60
C SER A 60 10.10 14.12 19.39
N GLY A 61 10.81 14.08 18.26
CA GLY A 61 10.32 13.48 17.01
C GLY A 61 10.51 11.97 16.91
N ALA A 62 10.89 11.26 17.98
CA ALA A 62 10.95 9.81 17.97
C ALA A 62 9.53 9.21 17.96
N ILE A 63 9.31 8.17 17.15
CA ILE A 63 8.00 7.48 17.06
C ILE A 63 7.49 6.94 18.40
N THR A 64 8.39 6.60 19.33
CA THR A 64 8.07 6.16 20.69
C THR A 64 7.34 7.22 21.50
N MET A 65 7.61 8.51 21.27
CA MET A 65 6.91 9.60 21.96
C MET A 65 5.46 9.72 21.51
N CYS A 66 5.22 9.54 20.21
CA CYS A 66 3.87 9.54 19.66
C CYS A 66 3.07 8.34 20.16
N THR A 67 3.69 7.15 20.11
CA THR A 67 3.04 5.88 20.47
C THR A 67 2.88 5.66 21.97
N ALA A 68 3.51 6.49 22.82
CA ALA A 68 3.25 6.52 24.26
C ALA A 68 1.78 6.86 24.58
N CYS A 69 1.18 7.78 23.81
CA CYS A 69 -0.24 8.13 23.93
C CYS A 69 -1.10 7.49 22.84
N HIS A 70 -0.54 7.30 21.63
CA HIS A 70 -1.24 6.74 20.48
C HIS A 70 -0.81 5.31 20.19
N LYS A 71 -1.29 4.37 21.02
CA LYS A 71 -0.97 2.95 20.85
C LYS A 71 -1.49 2.43 19.50
N PRO A 72 -0.70 1.63 18.76
CA PRO A 72 -1.18 0.97 17.55
C PRO A 72 -2.40 0.09 17.87
N ASP A 73 -3.50 0.34 17.16
CA ASP A 73 -4.71 -0.45 17.30
C ASP A 73 -4.79 -1.49 16.17
N LEU A 74 -4.67 -2.76 16.56
CA LEU A 74 -4.70 -3.92 15.66
C LEU A 74 -5.99 -4.74 15.83
N SER A 75 -7.05 -4.16 16.39
CA SER A 75 -8.28 -4.88 16.76
C SER A 75 -9.14 -5.37 15.59
N GLY A 76 -8.91 -4.92 14.34
CA GLY A 76 -9.77 -5.33 13.23
C GLY A 76 -11.13 -4.64 13.20
N LYS A 77 -11.43 -3.75 14.15
CA LYS A 77 -12.73 -3.09 14.24
C LYS A 77 -12.98 -2.18 13.03
N ALA A 78 -14.20 -2.25 12.50
CA ALA A 78 -14.68 -1.41 11.41
C ALA A 78 -14.99 0.01 11.92
N GLU A 79 -13.93 0.77 12.25
CA GLU A 79 -14.06 2.12 12.77
C GLU A 79 -12.89 3.01 12.29
N PRO A 80 -13.07 4.34 12.27
CA PRO A 80 -12.00 5.27 11.94
C PRO A 80 -10.78 5.11 12.86
N LYS A 81 -9.58 5.23 12.28
CA LYS A 81 -8.29 5.24 13.00
C LYS A 81 -7.51 6.54 12.70
N PRO A 82 -7.94 7.70 13.25
CA PRO A 82 -7.41 9.01 12.87
C PRO A 82 -5.90 9.17 13.04
N PHE A 83 -5.32 8.66 14.13
CA PHE A 83 -3.87 8.74 14.34
C PHE A 83 -3.09 8.03 13.22
N SER A 84 -3.43 6.77 12.94
CA SER A 84 -2.78 6.01 11.87
C SER A 84 -3.03 6.64 10.51
N ALA A 85 -4.25 7.10 10.24
CA ALA A 85 -4.59 7.71 8.96
C ALA A 85 -3.81 9.01 8.72
N ARG A 86 -3.76 9.91 9.71
CA ARG A 86 -3.04 11.18 9.64
C ARG A 86 -1.53 11.01 9.56
N LEU A 87 -0.99 9.92 10.10
CA LEU A 87 0.42 9.59 9.93
C LEU A 87 0.69 9.02 8.53
N HIS A 88 -0.08 8.05 8.04
CA HIS A 88 0.27 7.39 6.78
C HIS A 88 -0.03 8.23 5.55
N ARG A 89 -1.23 8.84 5.44
CA ARG A 89 -1.66 9.53 4.21
C ARG A 89 -0.65 10.54 3.65
N PRO A 90 -0.10 11.48 4.45
CA PRO A 90 0.89 12.44 3.93
C PRO A 90 2.29 11.84 3.71
N HIS A 91 2.60 10.66 4.28
CA HIS A 91 3.94 10.06 4.20
C HIS A 91 4.04 8.91 3.20
N THR A 92 2.91 8.32 2.77
CA THR A 92 2.87 7.21 1.81
C THR A 92 2.34 7.62 0.44
N GLY A 93 2.20 8.93 0.18
CA GLY A 93 1.67 9.47 -1.07
C GLY A 93 2.59 9.30 -2.28
N THR A 94 2.12 9.80 -3.43
CA THR A 94 2.77 9.72 -4.76
C THR A 94 4.21 10.21 -4.79
N ASP A 95 4.57 11.13 -3.89
CA ASP A 95 5.89 11.72 -3.85
C ASP A 95 6.94 10.79 -3.22
N GLY A 96 6.52 9.64 -2.65
CA GLY A 96 7.40 8.57 -2.20
C GLY A 96 8.46 8.98 -1.18
N ARG A 97 8.31 10.15 -0.53
CA ARG A 97 9.42 10.80 0.20
C ARG A 97 9.86 10.03 1.44
N VAL A 98 9.01 9.15 1.96
CA VAL A 98 9.27 8.43 3.21
C VAL A 98 9.16 6.92 2.98
N GLU A 99 10.30 6.25 3.05
CA GLU A 99 10.35 4.80 3.01
C GLU A 99 9.68 4.20 4.26
N CYS A 100 8.86 3.16 4.05
CA CYS A 100 8.13 2.50 5.14
C CYS A 100 9.07 2.06 6.28
N THR A 101 10.28 1.64 5.93
CA THR A 101 11.31 1.17 6.87
C THR A 101 11.90 2.26 7.75
N LEU A 102 11.57 3.54 7.54
CA LEU A 102 11.89 4.60 8.50
C LEU A 102 11.18 4.33 9.85
N CYS A 103 9.88 4.02 9.78
CA CYS A 103 9.01 3.79 10.94
C CYS A 103 8.77 2.30 11.22
N HIS A 104 8.84 1.45 10.21
CA HIS A 104 8.57 0.02 10.34
C HIS A 104 9.84 -0.81 10.42
N SER A 105 9.81 -1.86 11.25
CA SER A 105 10.79 -2.95 11.20
C SER A 105 10.26 -4.01 10.25
N TRP A 106 11.04 -4.37 9.23
CA TRP A 106 10.62 -5.35 8.25
C TRP A 106 11.65 -6.46 8.07
N THR A 107 11.21 -7.70 8.28
CA THR A 107 11.93 -8.91 7.88
C THR A 107 11.09 -9.59 6.80
N PRO A 108 11.58 -9.66 5.55
CA PRO A 108 10.79 -10.18 4.44
C PRO A 108 10.25 -11.59 4.70
N GLY A 109 8.95 -11.78 4.44
CA GLY A 109 8.24 -13.05 4.62
C GLY A 109 7.99 -13.44 6.07
N ARG A 110 8.54 -12.72 7.05
CA ARG A 110 8.41 -13.05 8.47
C ARG A 110 7.55 -12.06 9.23
N GLN A 111 7.89 -10.77 9.20
CA GLN A 111 7.22 -9.78 10.03
C GLN A 111 7.41 -8.36 9.49
N LEU A 112 6.31 -7.61 9.44
CA LEU A 112 6.27 -6.16 9.45
C LEU A 112 5.80 -5.71 10.84
N GLY A 113 6.58 -4.86 11.49
CA GLY A 113 6.30 -4.32 12.82
C GLY A 113 6.46 -2.80 12.83
N ILE A 114 6.17 -2.18 13.97
CA ILE A 114 6.35 -0.74 14.18
C ILE A 114 7.53 -0.55 15.12
N LYS A 115 8.58 0.15 14.68
CA LYS A 115 9.78 0.39 15.49
C LYS A 115 9.39 1.11 16.79
N GLY A 116 10.04 0.74 17.89
CA GLY A 116 9.76 1.32 19.20
C GLY A 116 8.48 0.80 19.86
N THR A 117 7.81 -0.20 19.28
CA THR A 117 6.64 -0.86 19.87
C THR A 117 6.76 -2.38 19.75
N THR A 118 5.87 -3.11 20.41
CA THR A 118 5.73 -4.56 20.27
C THR A 118 4.73 -4.97 19.19
N ALA A 119 4.19 -4.01 18.43
CA ALA A 119 3.13 -4.24 17.46
C ALA A 119 3.63 -5.06 16.25
N LYS A 120 2.85 -6.08 15.89
CA LYS A 120 3.09 -7.02 14.78
C LYS A 120 1.95 -6.92 13.77
N LEU A 121 2.23 -6.36 12.59
CA LEU A 121 1.21 -6.09 11.56
C LEU A 121 0.92 -7.29 10.65
N GLY A 122 1.83 -8.25 10.58
CA GLY A 122 1.74 -9.45 9.74
C GLY A 122 3.00 -9.66 8.92
N ALA A 123 3.04 -10.71 8.10
CA ALA A 123 4.17 -11.02 7.22
C ALA A 123 3.96 -10.43 5.82
N VAL A 124 4.99 -9.79 5.27
CA VAL A 124 5.00 -9.28 3.89
C VAL A 124 6.29 -9.75 3.21
N SER A 125 6.17 -10.47 2.09
CA SER A 125 7.32 -10.94 1.31
C SER A 125 7.96 -9.80 0.50
N ARG A 126 9.17 -10.03 -0.04
CA ARG A 126 9.81 -9.07 -0.96
C ARG A 126 8.96 -8.81 -2.19
N THR A 127 8.30 -9.85 -2.70
CA THR A 127 7.45 -9.79 -3.90
C THR A 127 6.12 -9.06 -3.65
N ARG A 128 5.60 -9.08 -2.41
CA ARG A 128 4.34 -8.41 -2.04
C ARG A 128 4.52 -6.97 -1.56
N MET A 129 5.72 -6.59 -1.12
CA MET A 129 5.98 -5.22 -0.64
C MET A 129 5.63 -4.12 -1.68
N PRO A 130 5.93 -4.29 -2.99
CA PRO A 130 5.52 -3.31 -4.00
C PRO A 130 3.99 -3.12 -4.07
N LEU A 131 3.21 -4.21 -4.03
CA LEU A 131 1.75 -4.16 -4.05
C LEU A 131 1.19 -3.45 -2.81
N LEU A 132 1.79 -3.68 -1.65
CA LEU A 132 1.41 -2.97 -0.43
C LEU A 132 1.68 -1.46 -0.57
N LYS A 133 2.86 -1.08 -1.09
CA LYS A 133 3.20 0.33 -1.35
C LYS A 133 2.21 0.97 -2.34
N GLU A 134 1.88 0.28 -3.43
CA GLU A 134 0.90 0.75 -4.41
C GLU A 134 -0.49 0.94 -3.80
N SER A 135 -0.93 0.00 -2.95
CA SER A 135 -2.20 0.11 -2.22
C SER A 135 -2.21 1.32 -1.28
N PHE A 136 -1.09 1.62 -0.60
CA PHE A 136 -0.96 2.81 0.23
C PHE A 136 -0.98 4.11 -0.59
N VAL A 137 -0.35 4.12 -1.77
CA VAL A 137 -0.42 5.27 -2.69
C VAL A 137 -1.86 5.48 -3.15
N SER A 138 -2.55 4.42 -3.58
CA SER A 138 -3.96 4.48 -3.96
C SER A 138 -4.82 5.02 -2.83
N TRP A 139 -4.73 4.43 -1.64
CA TRP A 139 -5.49 4.84 -0.46
C TRP A 139 -5.17 6.27 0.01
N SER A 140 -3.95 6.77 -0.19
CA SER A 140 -3.57 8.10 0.26
C SER A 140 -4.22 9.22 -0.57
N GLY A 141 -4.38 9.01 -1.88
CA GLY A 141 -4.65 10.11 -2.82
C GLY A 141 -5.31 9.77 -4.15
N SER A 142 -5.68 8.52 -4.43
CA SER A 142 -6.41 8.19 -5.66
C SER A 142 -7.86 8.68 -5.64
N THR A 143 -8.61 8.36 -6.69
CA THR A 143 -10.06 8.53 -6.75
C THR A 143 -10.82 7.25 -6.39
N ASN A 144 -10.15 6.13 -6.12
CA ASN A 144 -10.77 4.84 -5.83
C ASN A 144 -11.48 4.83 -4.47
N LEU A 145 -12.20 3.75 -4.19
CA LEU A 145 -12.96 3.61 -2.95
C LEU A 145 -12.07 3.64 -1.71
N ASP A 146 -10.85 3.10 -1.78
CA ASP A 146 -9.88 3.13 -0.68
C ASP A 146 -9.53 4.56 -0.28
N ALA A 147 -9.34 5.48 -1.22
CA ALA A 147 -9.03 6.88 -0.97
C ALA A 147 -10.22 7.66 -0.41
N ILE A 148 -11.43 7.34 -0.88
CA ILE A 148 -12.66 7.90 -0.29
C ILE A 148 -12.74 7.53 1.19
N HIS A 149 -12.48 6.26 1.53
CA HIS A 149 -12.42 5.79 2.91
C HIS A 149 -11.21 6.35 3.69
N GLY A 150 -10.06 6.52 3.05
CA GLY A 150 -8.87 7.12 3.63
C GLY A 150 -9.10 8.56 4.09
N LYS A 151 -9.88 9.35 3.33
CA LYS A 151 -10.33 10.70 3.74
C LYS A 151 -11.20 10.67 5.01
N ALA A 152 -11.95 9.59 5.23
CA ALA A 152 -12.72 9.34 6.46
C ALA A 152 -11.89 8.70 7.60
N ASN A 153 -10.56 8.64 7.47
CA ASN A 153 -9.64 7.99 8.41
C ASN A 153 -9.84 6.47 8.58
N ILE A 154 -10.45 5.80 7.60
CA ILE A 154 -10.55 4.35 7.57
C ILE A 154 -9.23 3.80 7.02
N VAL A 155 -8.64 2.82 7.71
CA VAL A 155 -7.36 2.19 7.36
C VAL A 155 -7.56 0.73 6.94
N CYS A 156 -6.53 0.10 6.37
CA CYS A 156 -6.60 -1.25 5.79
C CYS A 156 -7.32 -2.26 6.70
N LEU A 157 -6.94 -2.30 7.98
CA LEU A 157 -7.49 -3.22 8.97
C LEU A 157 -8.98 -3.03 9.24
N ALA A 158 -9.48 -1.80 9.09
CA ALA A 158 -10.90 -1.52 9.28
C ALA A 158 -11.75 -2.19 8.20
N CYS A 159 -11.21 -2.44 6.99
CA CYS A 159 -11.87 -3.21 5.93
C CYS A 159 -11.50 -4.70 5.98
N HIS A 160 -10.21 -5.03 6.08
CA HIS A 160 -9.75 -6.42 5.98
C HIS A 160 -9.94 -7.22 7.26
N GLY A 161 -10.08 -6.58 8.43
CA GLY A 161 -10.41 -7.24 9.70
C GLY A 161 -9.35 -8.13 10.32
N LYS A 162 -8.38 -8.56 9.52
CA LYS A 162 -7.26 -9.42 9.87
C LYS A 162 -5.96 -8.61 9.73
N THR A 163 -4.83 -9.21 10.09
CA THR A 163 -3.50 -8.68 9.75
C THR A 163 -3.38 -8.34 8.26
N LEU A 164 -2.27 -7.72 7.85
CA LEU A 164 -2.03 -7.31 6.46
C LEU A 164 -2.60 -8.31 5.42
N PRO A 165 -3.46 -7.86 4.49
CA PRO A 165 -4.13 -8.74 3.56
C PRO A 165 -3.16 -9.38 2.58
N ASP A 166 -3.49 -10.60 2.16
CA ASP A 166 -2.80 -11.28 1.08
C ASP A 166 -3.40 -10.88 -0.28
N GLN A 167 -2.65 -11.15 -1.35
CA GLN A 167 -3.14 -10.90 -2.70
C GLN A 167 -4.36 -11.79 -2.97
N GLY A 168 -5.45 -11.17 -3.44
CA GLY A 168 -6.71 -11.87 -3.70
C GLY A 168 -7.64 -11.97 -2.49
N ASP A 169 -7.27 -11.40 -1.34
CA ASP A 169 -8.18 -11.30 -0.19
C ASP A 169 -9.42 -10.46 -0.54
N THR A 170 -10.59 -10.91 -0.07
CA THR A 170 -11.89 -10.28 -0.33
C THR A 170 -12.47 -9.70 0.94
N VAL A 171 -13.39 -8.74 0.77
CA VAL A 171 -14.12 -8.12 1.86
C VAL A 171 -15.60 -8.45 1.71
N GLU A 172 -16.13 -9.11 2.73
CA GLU A 172 -17.54 -9.53 2.78
C GLU A 172 -18.49 -8.35 3.06
N ASN A 173 -19.74 -8.44 2.59
CA ASN A 173 -20.75 -7.38 2.74
C ASN A 173 -20.93 -6.91 4.19
N GLY A 174 -20.90 -7.84 5.15
CA GLY A 174 -21.04 -7.51 6.57
C GLY A 174 -20.03 -6.46 7.05
N ARG A 175 -18.85 -6.41 6.42
CA ARG A 175 -17.86 -5.38 6.71
C ARG A 175 -18.32 -3.98 6.32
N CYS A 176 -18.91 -3.86 5.14
CA CYS A 176 -19.45 -2.59 4.63
C CYS A 176 -20.65 -2.16 5.50
N LEU A 177 -21.54 -3.10 5.78
CA LEU A 177 -22.78 -2.86 6.54
C LEU A 177 -22.52 -2.47 8.01
N ALA A 178 -21.36 -2.82 8.58
CA ALA A 178 -20.96 -2.38 9.91
C ALA A 178 -20.96 -0.85 10.08
N CYS A 179 -20.70 -0.10 9.00
CA CYS A 179 -20.75 1.37 8.99
C CYS A 179 -21.90 1.91 8.15
N HIS A 180 -22.27 1.20 7.07
CA HIS A 180 -23.31 1.65 6.14
C HIS A 180 -24.72 1.22 6.57
N GLY A 181 -24.90 0.49 7.67
CA GLY A 181 -26.20 0.03 8.15
C GLY A 181 -26.76 -1.13 7.33
N SER A 182 -28.03 -1.49 7.56
CA SER A 182 -28.67 -2.62 6.88
C SER A 182 -28.84 -2.39 5.37
N MET A 183 -28.95 -3.48 4.62
CA MET A 183 -29.25 -3.43 3.17
C MET A 183 -30.55 -2.69 2.88
N GLU A 184 -31.57 -2.86 3.71
CA GLU A 184 -32.85 -2.16 3.58
C GLU A 184 -32.68 -0.63 3.71
N ALA A 185 -32.00 -0.18 4.76
CA ALA A 185 -31.75 1.25 4.98
C ALA A 185 -30.83 1.84 3.91
N LEU A 186 -29.84 1.07 3.43
CA LEU A 186 -28.96 1.45 2.33
C LEU A 186 -29.74 1.61 1.02
N ALA A 187 -30.59 0.64 0.68
CA ALA A 187 -31.42 0.69 -0.52
C ALA A 187 -32.41 1.87 -0.48
N ALA A 188 -33.06 2.11 0.67
CA ALA A 188 -33.99 3.22 0.82
C ALA A 188 -33.32 4.58 0.59
N ARG A 189 -32.14 4.81 1.18
CA ARG A 189 -31.43 6.10 1.05
C ARG A 189 -30.75 6.30 -0.30
N SER A 190 -30.46 5.23 -1.04
CA SER A 190 -29.76 5.29 -2.33
C SER A 190 -30.70 5.21 -3.53
N ALA A 191 -32.02 5.24 -3.32
CA ALA A 191 -32.99 5.16 -4.40
C ALA A 191 -32.85 6.36 -5.36
N PRO A 192 -32.64 6.12 -6.68
CA PRO A 192 -32.65 7.21 -7.66
C PRO A 192 -34.03 7.88 -7.69
N LYS A 193 -34.06 9.23 -7.79
CA LYS A 193 -35.31 9.99 -7.82
C LYS A 193 -36.13 9.72 -9.08
N ASP A 194 -35.47 9.71 -10.23
CA ASP A 194 -36.15 9.65 -11.53
C ASP A 194 -36.52 8.21 -11.93
N PHE A 195 -35.72 7.23 -11.49
CA PHE A 195 -35.89 5.81 -11.82
C PHE A 195 -35.68 4.92 -10.60
N PRO A 196 -36.65 4.85 -9.66
CA PRO A 196 -36.52 4.06 -8.43
C PRO A 196 -36.33 2.56 -8.66
N ASP A 197 -36.80 2.05 -9.80
CA ASP A 197 -36.62 0.67 -10.27
C ASP A 197 -35.17 0.35 -10.66
N ARG A 198 -34.33 1.37 -10.88
CA ARG A 198 -32.90 1.24 -11.23
C ARG A 198 -31.96 1.36 -10.04
N ASN A 199 -32.45 1.08 -8.83
CA ASN A 199 -31.64 1.14 -7.62
C ASN A 199 -30.63 -0.04 -7.56
N PRO A 200 -29.31 0.21 -7.59
CA PRO A 200 -28.31 -0.85 -7.59
C PRO A 200 -28.30 -1.69 -6.29
N HIS A 201 -28.80 -1.13 -5.19
CA HIS A 201 -28.89 -1.82 -3.90
C HIS A 201 -30.24 -2.54 -3.69
N LYS A 202 -31.12 -2.53 -4.70
CA LYS A 202 -32.37 -3.30 -4.72
C LYS A 202 -32.52 -4.00 -6.08
N SER A 203 -31.50 -4.79 -6.44
CA SER A 203 -31.40 -5.40 -7.77
C SER A 203 -32.25 -6.67 -7.92
N HIS A 204 -32.61 -7.01 -9.16
CA HIS A 204 -33.25 -8.30 -9.48
C HIS A 204 -32.29 -9.50 -9.35
N LEU A 205 -31.00 -9.27 -9.10
CA LEU A 205 -30.01 -10.31 -8.84
C LEU A 205 -29.98 -10.72 -7.36
N GLY A 206 -30.81 -10.10 -6.52
CA GLY A 206 -30.82 -10.30 -5.08
C GLY A 206 -29.63 -9.62 -4.40
N GLU A 207 -29.18 -10.21 -3.30
CA GLU A 207 -27.99 -9.75 -2.57
C GLU A 207 -26.73 -10.25 -3.25
N ILE A 208 -25.98 -9.33 -3.86
CA ILE A 208 -24.66 -9.58 -4.45
C ILE A 208 -23.57 -8.93 -3.60
N ALA A 209 -22.33 -9.39 -3.74
CA ALA A 209 -21.22 -8.82 -3.00
C ALA A 209 -21.00 -7.34 -3.39
N CYS A 210 -20.83 -6.45 -2.41
CA CYS A 210 -20.58 -5.02 -2.64
C CYS A 210 -19.38 -4.81 -3.56
N THR A 211 -18.37 -5.67 -3.42
CA THR A 211 -17.12 -5.69 -4.19
C THR A 211 -17.27 -6.04 -5.66
N VAL A 212 -18.45 -6.50 -6.10
CA VAL A 212 -18.77 -6.70 -7.54
C VAL A 212 -18.82 -5.37 -8.28
N CYS A 213 -19.22 -4.29 -7.59
CA CYS A 213 -19.30 -2.95 -8.18
C CYS A 213 -18.28 -1.99 -7.53
N HIS A 214 -18.15 -2.06 -6.21
CA HIS A 214 -17.32 -1.16 -5.41
C HIS A 214 -15.92 -1.73 -5.19
N HIS A 215 -14.97 -1.26 -5.98
CA HIS A 215 -13.59 -1.74 -5.91
C HIS A 215 -12.74 -0.87 -4.98
N GLY A 216 -12.08 -1.51 -4.01
CA GLY A 216 -11.21 -0.86 -3.03
C GLY A 216 -10.03 -0.13 -3.67
N HIS A 217 -9.15 -0.91 -4.31
CA HIS A 217 -7.82 -0.45 -4.77
C HIS A 217 -7.74 -0.18 -6.27
N THR A 218 -8.87 -0.21 -6.97
CA THR A 218 -8.99 0.08 -8.41
C THR A 218 -10.28 0.84 -8.68
N PRO A 219 -10.47 1.41 -9.89
CA PRO A 219 -11.71 2.12 -10.20
C PRO A 219 -12.93 1.21 -10.07
N SER A 220 -13.96 1.69 -9.37
CA SER A 220 -15.26 1.03 -9.26
C SER A 220 -15.94 0.94 -10.63
N LYS A 221 -16.87 -0.02 -10.78
CA LYS A 221 -17.58 -0.23 -12.04
C LYS A 221 -19.05 -0.48 -11.79
N VAL A 222 -19.91 0.05 -12.66
CA VAL A 222 -21.34 -0.24 -12.63
C VAL A 222 -21.60 -1.57 -13.31
N TYR A 223 -21.67 -2.65 -12.52
CA TYR A 223 -21.89 -4.01 -13.03
C TYR A 223 -23.13 -4.12 -13.94
N CYS A 224 -24.21 -3.40 -13.61
CA CYS A 224 -25.47 -3.42 -14.34
C CYS A 224 -25.32 -3.02 -15.82
N LEU A 225 -24.36 -2.15 -16.15
CA LEU A 225 -24.15 -1.67 -17.52
C LEU A 225 -23.60 -2.75 -18.46
N GLY A 226 -23.19 -3.92 -17.94
CA GLY A 226 -22.86 -5.08 -18.77
C GLY A 226 -24.06 -5.58 -19.59
N CYS A 227 -25.27 -5.49 -19.03
CA CYS A 227 -26.52 -5.86 -19.71
C CYS A 227 -27.39 -4.65 -20.02
N HIS A 228 -27.43 -3.65 -19.13
CA HIS A 228 -28.23 -2.43 -19.26
C HIS A 228 -27.44 -1.27 -19.86
N GLN A 229 -26.88 -1.49 -21.06
CA GLN A 229 -25.91 -0.57 -21.68
C GLN A 229 -26.44 0.85 -21.94
N LYS A 230 -27.77 1.03 -22.02
CA LYS A 230 -28.40 2.33 -22.26
C LYS A 230 -28.72 3.11 -20.98
N PHE A 231 -28.47 2.52 -19.80
CA PHE A 231 -28.71 3.22 -18.54
C PHE A 231 -27.59 4.23 -18.28
N ASN A 232 -27.97 5.36 -17.69
CA ASN A 232 -27.01 6.34 -17.19
C ASN A 232 -26.88 6.17 -15.67
N MET A 233 -25.82 5.49 -15.24
CA MET A 233 -25.57 5.18 -13.84
C MET A 233 -24.16 5.62 -13.46
N LYS A 234 -24.02 6.21 -12.26
CA LYS A 234 -22.75 6.66 -11.70
C LYS A 234 -22.46 5.91 -10.41
N ILE A 235 -21.18 5.74 -10.09
CA ILE A 235 -20.74 5.07 -8.88
C ILE A 235 -19.59 5.86 -8.23
N PRO A 236 -19.52 5.95 -6.90
CA PRO A 236 -18.36 6.51 -6.21
C PRO A 236 -17.13 5.63 -6.44
N GLY A 237 -15.97 6.25 -6.65
CA GLY A 237 -14.71 5.52 -6.74
C GLY A 237 -14.32 5.09 -8.15
N GLY A 238 -15.05 5.52 -9.19
CA GLY A 238 -14.78 5.20 -10.59
C GLY A 238 -15.99 5.51 -11.46
#